data_AF-A0A7L4PGU5-F1
#
_entry.id   AF-A0A7L4PGU5-F1
#
_cell.length_a   1.000
_cell.length_b   1.000
_cell.length_c   1.000
_cell.angle_alpha   90.00
_cell.angle_beta   90.00
_cell.angle_gamma   90.00
#
_symmetry.space_group_name_H-M   'P 1'
#
loop_
_entity.id
_entity.type
_entity.pdbx_description
1 polymer ?
#
loop_
_entity_poly.entity_id
_entity_poly.type
_entity_poly.pdbx_seq_one_letter_code
_entity_poly.pdbx_strand_id
1 'polypeptide(L)'
;MTSVNKDAAARLALLMLEELALRRGGRAKLKYWKTYRMAVFWLGKEVAENIVKRLVDGGYIRVEGGYVVLTRRFAHSKSLSAVLRDAYTLLASGRGR
;
A
#
# COMPACT_ATOMS: atom_id res chain seq x y z
N MET A 1 12.50 4.54 -14.95
CA MET A 1 11.55 5.03 -13.91
C MET A 1 11.97 6.44 -13.50
N THR A 2 11.26 7.46 -14.02
CA THR A 2 11.45 8.88 -13.69
C THR A 2 11.19 9.14 -12.20
N SER A 3 11.79 10.19 -11.62
CA SER A 3 11.66 10.55 -10.19
C SER A 3 10.20 10.66 -9.73
N VAL A 4 9.34 11.21 -10.58
CA VAL A 4 7.88 11.36 -10.33
C VAL A 4 7.20 10.02 -10.04
N ASN A 5 7.60 8.94 -10.73
CA ASN A 5 7.05 7.60 -10.49
C ASN A 5 7.56 6.97 -9.19
N LYS A 6 8.75 7.36 -8.72
CA LYS A 6 9.29 6.88 -7.43
C LYS A 6 8.54 7.49 -6.26
N ASP A 7 8.21 8.77 -6.33
CA ASP A 7 7.46 9.46 -5.28
C ASP A 7 6.03 8.92 -5.15
N ALA A 8 5.36 8.65 -6.28
CA ALA A 8 4.04 8.03 -6.27
C ALA A 8 4.07 6.61 -5.64
N ALA A 9 5.07 5.79 -5.99
CA ALA A 9 5.25 4.47 -5.40
C ALA A 9 5.54 4.54 -3.89
N ALA A 10 6.35 5.50 -3.44
CA ALA A 10 6.64 5.71 -2.03
C ALA A 10 5.40 6.16 -1.23
N ARG A 11 4.62 7.10 -1.77
CA ARG A 11 3.35 7.53 -1.16
C ARG A 11 2.34 6.39 -1.09
N LEU A 12 2.25 5.58 -2.14
CA LEU A 12 1.37 4.42 -2.16
C LEU A 12 1.80 3.37 -1.12
N ALA A 13 3.10 3.14 -0.95
CA ALA A 13 3.63 2.26 0.08
C ALA A 13 3.26 2.72 1.49
N LEU A 14 3.29 4.03 1.76
CA LEU A 14 2.84 4.58 3.05
C LEU A 14 1.35 4.34 3.28
N LEU A 15 0.51 4.60 2.27
CA LEU A 15 -0.94 4.37 2.36
C LEU A 15 -1.28 2.88 2.55
N MET A 16 -0.49 1.99 1.94
CA MET A 16 -0.57 0.55 2.14
C MET A 16 -0.33 0.17 3.62
N LEU A 17 0.68 0.77 4.26
CA LEU A 17 1.01 0.54 5.67
C LEU A 17 -0.06 1.15 6.60
N GLU A 18 -0.53 2.36 6.31
CA GLU A 18 -1.60 3.01 7.08
C GLU A 18 -2.89 2.18 7.06
N GLU A 19 -3.27 1.63 5.90
CA GLU A 19 -4.41 0.72 5.81
C GLU A 19 -4.23 -0.51 6.70
N LEU A 20 -3.04 -1.14 6.69
CA LEU A 20 -2.78 -2.30 7.54
C LEU A 20 -2.84 -1.93 9.02
N ALA A 21 -2.27 -0.79 9.41
CA ALA A 21 -2.30 -0.30 10.80
C ALA A 21 -3.72 -0.05 11.31
N LEU A 22 -4.64 0.34 10.43
CA LEU A 22 -6.05 0.58 10.73
C LEU A 22 -6.90 -0.71 10.72
N ARG A 23 -6.37 -1.81 10.21
CA ARG A 23 -7.07 -3.11 10.22
C ARG A 23 -6.91 -3.81 11.57
N ARG A 24 -7.95 -4.54 11.97
CA ARG A 24 -7.93 -5.36 13.18
C ARG A 24 -6.73 -6.33 13.14
N GLY A 25 -5.85 -6.21 14.13
CA GLY A 25 -4.66 -7.05 14.26
C GLY A 25 -3.56 -6.74 13.25
N GLY A 26 -3.58 -5.58 12.59
CA GLY A 26 -2.49 -5.15 11.72
C GLY A 26 -2.33 -6.01 10.46
N ARG A 27 -3.38 -6.72 10.01
CA ARG A 27 -3.24 -7.73 8.96
C ARG A 27 -4.38 -7.78 7.96
N ALA A 28 -4.10 -8.26 6.75
CA ALA A 28 -5.06 -8.48 5.69
C ALA A 28 -4.68 -9.69 4.83
N LYS A 29 -5.65 -10.44 4.29
CA LYS A 29 -5.35 -11.31 3.14
C LYS A 29 -5.06 -10.44 1.93
N LEU A 30 -4.13 -10.86 1.06
CA LEU A 30 -3.74 -10.11 -0.14
C LEU A 30 -4.98 -9.73 -1.00
N LYS A 31 -5.91 -10.67 -1.19
CA LYS A 31 -7.17 -10.47 -1.94
C LYS A 31 -8.15 -9.47 -1.30
N TYR A 32 -7.94 -9.09 -0.05
CA TYR A 32 -8.77 -8.13 0.67
C TYR A 32 -8.03 -6.83 0.99
N TRP A 33 -6.74 -6.72 0.69
CA TRP A 33 -5.94 -5.51 0.92
C TRP A 33 -6.24 -4.48 -0.18
N LYS A 34 -6.95 -3.40 0.16
CA LYS A 34 -7.60 -2.55 -0.85
C LYS A 34 -6.59 -1.69 -1.60
N THR A 35 -5.68 -1.02 -0.90
CA THR A 35 -4.59 -0.23 -1.50
C THR A 35 -3.71 -1.08 -2.42
N TYR A 36 -3.39 -2.32 -2.05
CA TYR A 36 -2.73 -3.29 -2.94
C TYR A 36 -3.55 -3.56 -4.20
N ARG A 37 -4.84 -3.89 -4.06
CA ARG A 37 -5.71 -4.14 -5.22
C ARG A 37 -5.85 -2.92 -6.14
N MET A 38 -5.90 -1.72 -5.57
CA MET A 38 -5.91 -0.48 -6.33
C MET A 38 -4.59 -0.30 -7.10
N ALA A 39 -3.45 -0.57 -6.46
CA ALA A 39 -2.16 -0.56 -7.13
C ALA A 39 -2.11 -1.55 -8.30
N VAL A 40 -2.59 -2.78 -8.10
CA VAL A 40 -2.65 -3.79 -9.17
C VAL A 40 -3.51 -3.31 -10.34
N PHE A 41 -4.69 -2.75 -10.05
CA PHE A 41 -5.62 -2.30 -11.10
C PHE A 41 -5.09 -1.10 -11.89
N TRP A 42 -4.44 -0.13 -11.23
CA TRP A 42 -4.00 1.11 -11.88
C TRP A 42 -2.57 1.05 -12.43
N LEU A 43 -1.65 0.38 -11.74
CA LEU A 43 -0.22 0.38 -12.05
C LEU A 43 0.28 -0.97 -12.61
N GLY A 44 -0.58 -1.99 -12.60
CA GLY A 44 -0.21 -3.35 -12.98
C GLY A 44 0.32 -4.17 -11.81
N LYS A 45 0.20 -5.50 -11.96
CA LYS A 45 0.55 -6.47 -10.92
C LYS A 45 2.03 -6.42 -10.54
N GLU A 46 2.93 -6.34 -11.51
CA GLU A 46 4.38 -6.31 -11.29
C GLU A 46 4.81 -5.12 -10.43
N VAL A 47 4.26 -3.93 -10.70
CA VAL A 47 4.58 -2.72 -9.92
C VAL A 47 4.07 -2.86 -8.48
N ALA A 48 2.85 -3.35 -8.29
CA ALA A 48 2.28 -3.58 -6.97
C ALA A 48 3.08 -4.62 -6.16
N GLU A 49 3.49 -5.73 -6.80
CA GLU A 49 4.32 -6.77 -6.18
C GLU A 49 5.70 -6.24 -5.82
N ASN A 50 6.31 -5.38 -6.64
CA ASN A 50 7.59 -4.75 -6.33
C ASN A 50 7.48 -3.81 -5.11
N ILE A 51 6.38 -3.07 -4.96
CA ILE A 51 6.13 -2.26 -3.76
C ILE A 51 6.04 -3.16 -2.53
N VAL A 52 5.25 -4.24 -2.60
CA VAL A 52 5.10 -5.21 -1.50
C VAL A 52 6.45 -5.84 -1.15
N LYS A 53 7.23 -6.25 -2.15
CA LYS A 53 8.57 -6.83 -1.95
C LYS A 53 9.47 -5.87 -1.17
N ARG A 54 9.52 -4.58 -1.55
CA ARG A 54 10.30 -3.57 -0.82
C ARG A 54 9.82 -3.37 0.61
N LEU A 55 8.53 -3.46 0.87
CA LEU A 55 7.98 -3.38 2.23
C LEU A 55 8.36 -4.59 3.09
N VAL A 56 8.43 -5.79 2.48
CA VAL A 56 8.93 -7.02 3.12
C VAL A 56 10.43 -6.91 3.40
N ASP A 57 11.22 -6.54 2.39
CA ASP A 57 12.68 -6.40 2.50
C ASP A 57 13.07 -5.33 3.55
N GLY A 58 12.29 -4.25 3.65
CA GLY A 58 12.45 -3.22 4.67
C GLY A 58 11.95 -3.63 6.07
N GLY A 59 11.37 -4.82 6.21
CA GLY A 59 10.87 -5.34 7.48
C GLY A 59 9.67 -4.58 8.06
N TYR A 60 8.85 -3.96 7.21
CA TYR A 60 7.63 -3.24 7.60
C TYR A 60 6.39 -4.16 7.61
N ILE A 61 6.42 -5.19 6.77
CA ILE A 61 5.40 -6.24 6.70
C ILE A 61 6.06 -7.60 6.56
N ARG A 62 5.29 -8.65 6.87
CA ARG A 62 5.62 -10.05 6.58
C ARG A 62 4.42 -10.74 5.94
N VAL A 63 4.68 -11.80 5.17
CA VAL A 63 3.62 -12.62 4.54
C VAL A 63 3.59 -13.99 5.21
N GLU A 64 2.47 -14.34 5.85
CA GLU A 64 2.30 -15.61 6.58
C GLU A 64 0.92 -16.21 6.27
N GLY A 65 0.87 -17.46 5.81
CA GLY A 65 -0.40 -18.17 5.58
C GLY A 65 -1.38 -17.43 4.67
N GLY A 66 -0.87 -16.67 3.68
CA GLY A 66 -1.69 -15.85 2.77
C GLY A 66 -2.18 -14.51 3.36
N TYR A 67 -1.72 -14.15 4.56
CA TYR A 67 -1.92 -12.84 5.16
C TYR A 67 -0.66 -11.98 5.03
N VAL A 68 -0.86 -10.70 4.77
CA VAL A 68 0.12 -9.65 4.98
C VAL A 68 -0.10 -9.09 6.37
N VAL A 69 0.97 -9.05 7.17
CA VAL A 69 0.95 -8.65 8.57
C VAL A 69 1.95 -7.52 8.78
N LEU A 70 1.50 -6.44 9.40
CA LEU A 70 2.34 -5.32 9.82
C LEU A 70 3.27 -5.78 10.96
N THR A 71 4.56 -5.55 10.81
CA THR A 71 5.57 -5.97 11.80
C THR A 71 5.92 -4.86 12.80
N ARG A 72 5.59 -3.61 12.49
CA ARG A 72 5.90 -2.42 13.31
C ARG A 72 4.62 -1.62 13.59
N ARG A 73 4.48 -1.05 14.79
CA ARG A 73 3.36 -0.13 15.07
C ARG A 73 3.59 1.19 14.33
N PHE A 74 2.67 1.54 13.45
CA PHE A 74 2.62 2.85 12.79
C PHE A 74 1.59 3.73 13.49
N ALA A 75 2.02 4.92 13.91
CA ALA A 75 1.12 5.98 14.32
C ALA A 75 0.32 6.42 13.09
N HIS A 76 -1.01 6.31 13.18
CA HIS A 76 -1.93 6.72 12.14
C HIS A 76 -2.79 7.86 12.69
N SER A 77 -2.83 8.99 11.98
CA SER A 77 -3.65 10.15 12.34
C SER A 77 -4.95 10.23 11.53
N LYS A 78 -5.12 9.36 10.54
CA LYS A 78 -6.21 9.37 9.57
C LYS A 78 -7.15 8.18 9.75
N SER A 79 -8.41 8.36 9.34
CA SER A 79 -9.38 7.26 9.25
C SER A 79 -9.12 6.39 8.01
N LEU A 80 -9.58 5.13 8.04
CA LEU A 80 -9.40 4.21 6.91
C LEU A 80 -9.98 4.77 5.59
N SER A 81 -11.14 5.42 5.67
CA SER A 81 -11.76 6.06 4.51
C SER A 81 -10.90 7.17 3.91
N ALA A 82 -10.21 7.95 4.75
CA ALA A 82 -9.28 8.99 4.28
C ALA A 82 -8.06 8.38 3.58
N VAL A 83 -7.46 7.32 4.14
CA VAL A 83 -6.35 6.60 3.50
C VAL A 83 -6.74 6.07 2.12
N LEU A 84 -7.93 5.48 1.99
CA LEU A 84 -8.41 4.94 0.71
C LEU A 84 -8.70 6.06 -0.30
N ARG A 85 -9.21 7.20 0.15
CA ARG A 85 -9.43 8.38 -0.70
C ARG A 85 -8.10 8.92 -1.22
N ASP A 86 -7.11 9.09 -0.36
CA ASP A 86 -5.79 9.59 -0.74
C ASP A 86 -5.11 8.63 -1.75
N ALA A 87 -5.24 7.32 -1.55
CA ALA A 87 -4.74 6.32 -2.49
C ALA A 87 -5.43 6.43 -3.85
N TYR A 88 -6.74 6.62 -3.86
CA TYR A 88 -7.50 6.80 -5.10
C TYR A 88 -7.07 8.07 -5.83
N THR A 89 -7.00 9.21 -5.13
CA THR A 89 -6.58 10.49 -5.73
C THR A 89 -5.17 10.43 -6.28
N LEU A 90 -4.23 9.79 -5.57
CA LEU A 90 -2.85 9.60 -6.03
C LEU A 90 -2.80 8.80 -7.34
N LEU A 91 -3.51 7.67 -7.39
CA LEU A 91 -3.53 6.82 -8.58
C LEU A 91 -4.27 7.49 -9.75
N ALA A 92 -5.36 8.20 -9.46
CA ALA A 92 -6.16 8.93 -10.43
C ALA A 92 -5.41 10.12 -11.07
N SER A 93 -4.68 10.88 -10.26
CA SER A 93 -3.93 12.05 -10.73
C SER A 93 -2.65 11.70 -11.50
N GLY A 94 -2.09 10.50 -11.30
CA GLY A 94 -0.93 10.00 -12.06
C GLY A 94 -1.21 9.71 -13.53
N ARG A 95 -2.47 9.75 -13.98
CA ARG A 95 -2.90 9.43 -15.36
C ARG A 95 -2.86 10.62 -16.33
N GLY A 96 -2.45 11.80 -15.86
CA GLY A 96 -2.61 13.08 -16.58
C GLY A 96 -1.34 13.77 -17.06
N ARG A 97 -0.18 13.11 -17.13
CA ARG A 97 1.04 13.67 -17.72
C ARG A 97 1.81 12.66 -18.53
#